data_AF-A0A096LQG1-F1
#
_entry.id   AF-A0A096LQG1-F1
#
_cell.length_a   1.000
_cell.length_b   1.000
_cell.length_c   1.000
_cell.angle_alpha   90.00
_cell.angle_beta   90.00
_cell.angle_gamma   90.00
#
_symmetry.space_group_name_H-M   'P 1'
#
loop_
_entity.id
_entity.type
_entity.pdbx_description
1 polymer ?
#
loop_
_entity_poly.entity_id
_entity_poly.type
_entity_poly.pdbx_seq_one_letter_code
_entity_poly.pdbx_strand_id
1 'polypeptide(L)'
;HANVQHVIAYFQPSIDKESKTNATQDLPTAGESDCRDPDPPDGGSDEKASCCLSMTVHSLLQRGHCVSVERDLPHATLEDFVQDSCLVQPSDCQNYNRQVCVLVLQVLMGLHHLHSSSAAAAELRPKEILLVWPGRQRCKGGEVLERDGQVGWVQELWRKYGCPRVLVTPQSAASAPQALTSIKCQIVALIHFCLRPQETHKDPTLSVYRTGLLHLSSLLQSENGPQMTDIIAMLQVLLWGPRVSLSGHGGSSSVTAVQNWLTVKRALLVMKLAEVGLIQDQPGVDWEDCMCLKYLPFTDSETVMGAAMQLSNILRMHQV
;
A
#
# COMPACT_ATOMS: atom_id res chain seq x y z
N HIS A 1 -5.30 -7.89 -9.43
CA HIS A 1 -4.29 -8.54 -8.55
C HIS A 1 -4.47 -8.09 -7.10
N ALA A 2 -3.98 -8.84 -6.11
CA ALA A 2 -4.20 -8.50 -4.70
C ALA A 2 -3.62 -7.13 -4.29
N ASN A 3 -2.50 -6.68 -4.88
CA ASN A 3 -1.91 -5.38 -4.55
C ASN A 3 -2.39 -4.22 -5.44
N VAL A 4 -3.51 -4.39 -6.14
CA VAL A 4 -4.11 -3.36 -6.99
C VAL A 4 -5.49 -3.02 -6.45
N GLN A 5 -5.78 -1.72 -6.33
CA GLN A 5 -7.08 -1.25 -5.87
C GLN A 5 -8.17 -1.61 -6.90
N HIS A 6 -9.30 -2.10 -6.41
CA HIS A 6 -10.44 -2.48 -7.23
C HIS A 6 -11.66 -1.63 -6.84
N VAL A 7 -12.05 -0.73 -7.73
CA VAL A 7 -13.30 0.03 -7.64
C VAL A 7 -14.45 -0.88 -8.10
N ILE A 8 -15.39 -1.16 -7.20
CA ILE A 8 -16.56 -2.03 -7.44
C ILE A 8 -17.64 -1.26 -8.20
N ALA A 9 -17.87 -0.01 -7.82
CA ALA A 9 -18.83 0.87 -8.47
C ALA A 9 -18.29 2.31 -8.49
N TYR A 10 -18.63 3.05 -9.53
CA TYR A 10 -18.22 4.43 -9.70
C TYR A 10 -19.42 5.26 -10.17
N PHE A 11 -19.66 6.36 -9.48
CA PHE A 11 -20.77 7.27 -9.71
C PHE A 11 -20.22 8.65 -10.07
N GLN A 12 -20.64 9.16 -11.23
CA GLN A 12 -20.29 10.51 -11.68
C GLN A 12 -21.44 11.48 -11.44
N PRO A 13 -21.15 12.78 -11.20
CA PRO A 13 -22.16 13.82 -11.18
C PRO A 13 -22.89 13.87 -12.53
N SER A 14 -24.20 14.04 -12.51
CA SER A 14 -24.94 14.39 -13.72
C SER A 14 -24.66 15.86 -14.04
N ILE A 15 -23.98 16.13 -15.15
CA ILE A 15 -23.88 17.49 -15.67
C ILE A 15 -25.22 17.77 -16.35
N ASP A 16 -26.15 18.40 -15.64
CA ASP A 16 -27.34 18.96 -16.27
C ASP A 16 -26.88 20.09 -17.20
N LYS A 17 -26.72 19.76 -18.48
CA LYS A 17 -26.62 20.75 -19.54
C LYS A 17 -28.01 21.35 -19.74
N GLU A 18 -28.45 22.21 -18.83
CA GLU A 18 -29.55 23.12 -19.14
C GLU A 18 -29.03 24.15 -20.15
N SER A 19 -29.23 23.82 -21.42
CA SER A 19 -29.21 24.75 -22.53
C SER A 19 -30.13 25.92 -22.21
N LYS A 20 -29.54 27.09 -21.98
CA LYS A 20 -30.22 28.38 -22.10
C LYS A 20 -30.79 28.51 -23.51
N THR A 21 -32.10 28.36 -23.65
CA THR A 21 -32.85 28.92 -24.77
C THR A 21 -33.91 29.85 -24.22
N ASN A 22 -33.67 31.15 -24.43
CA ASN A 22 -34.63 32.23 -24.24
C ASN A 22 -35.84 32.02 -25.17
N ALA A 23 -37.06 32.16 -24.65
CA ALA A 23 -38.23 32.60 -25.41
C ALA A 23 -39.28 33.21 -24.46
N THR A 24 -39.28 34.54 -24.44
CA THR A 24 -40.41 35.50 -24.52
C THR A 24 -41.76 35.21 -23.83
N GLN A 25 -42.10 36.17 -22.95
CA GLN A 25 -43.41 36.70 -22.49
C GLN A 25 -44.72 36.14 -23.09
N ASP A 26 -45.70 35.86 -22.21
CA ASP A 26 -47.00 36.59 -22.18
C ASP A 26 -47.79 36.31 -20.86
N LEU A 27 -48.59 37.32 -20.46
CA LEU A 27 -49.29 37.51 -19.17
C LEU A 27 -50.79 37.06 -19.24
N PRO A 28 -51.66 37.32 -18.22
CA PRO A 28 -52.14 36.40 -17.19
C PRO A 28 -53.61 35.94 -17.38
N THR A 29 -54.12 35.04 -16.54
CA THR A 29 -55.58 34.94 -16.32
C THR A 29 -55.92 34.58 -14.88
N ALA A 30 -56.96 35.25 -14.39
CA ALA A 30 -57.41 35.36 -13.02
C ALA A 30 -57.98 34.05 -12.44
N GLY A 31 -57.86 33.93 -11.12
CA GLY A 31 -58.54 32.94 -10.30
C GLY A 31 -58.41 33.34 -8.84
N GLU A 32 -59.40 34.09 -8.36
CA GLU A 32 -59.56 34.49 -6.96
C GLU A 32 -59.66 33.27 -6.03
N SER A 33 -58.98 33.31 -4.89
CA SER A 33 -59.51 32.73 -3.65
C SER A 33 -58.82 33.41 -2.47
N ASP A 34 -59.65 34.19 -1.78
CA ASP A 34 -59.43 34.93 -0.55
C ASP A 34 -59.26 34.00 0.66
N CYS A 35 -58.36 34.36 1.59
CA CYS A 35 -58.45 34.11 3.04
C CYS A 35 -57.23 34.76 3.73
N ARG A 36 -57.46 35.88 4.42
CA ARG A 36 -56.51 36.55 5.31
C ARG A 36 -56.49 35.94 6.72
N ASP A 37 -55.28 35.69 7.22
CA ASP A 37 -54.66 36.04 8.53
C ASP A 37 -55.32 35.60 9.87
N PRO A 38 -54.55 35.36 10.98
CA PRO A 38 -53.38 36.19 11.37
C PRO A 38 -52.16 35.50 12.05
N ASP A 39 -51.00 36.18 11.94
CA ASP A 39 -49.81 36.07 12.83
C ASP A 39 -50.16 36.44 14.29
N PRO A 40 -49.47 35.90 15.33
CA PRO A 40 -48.22 36.53 15.88
C PRO A 40 -47.31 35.55 16.69
N PRO A 41 -46.31 35.99 17.49
CA PRO A 41 -45.32 37.05 17.31
C PRO A 41 -43.85 36.54 17.38
N ASP A 42 -42.99 37.46 16.99
CA ASP A 42 -41.53 37.55 17.16
C ASP A 42 -40.98 37.18 18.55
N GLY A 43 -39.79 36.55 18.60
CA GLY A 43 -38.95 36.49 19.80
C GLY A 43 -38.10 35.24 20.03
N GLY A 44 -36.79 35.34 19.75
CA GLY A 44 -35.77 34.80 20.65
C GLY A 44 -34.89 33.64 20.18
N SER A 45 -33.70 34.00 19.67
CA SER A 45 -32.37 33.45 19.99
C SER A 45 -32.08 31.93 19.93
N ASP A 46 -31.12 31.63 19.06
CA ASP A 46 -30.06 30.62 19.25
C ASP A 46 -30.47 29.18 19.57
N GLU A 47 -30.83 28.44 18.52
CA GLU A 47 -30.29 27.09 18.37
C GLU A 47 -29.64 26.97 17.00
N LYS A 48 -28.34 27.28 16.96
CA LYS A 48 -27.42 26.78 15.95
C LYS A 48 -27.28 25.27 16.15
N ALA A 49 -28.36 24.53 15.88
CA ALA A 49 -28.32 23.11 15.67
C ALA A 49 -27.46 22.90 14.42
N SER A 50 -26.17 22.65 14.66
CA SER A 50 -25.22 22.18 13.66
C SER A 50 -25.88 20.99 12.97
N CYS A 51 -26.48 21.25 11.81
CA CYS A 51 -27.07 20.22 10.99
C CYS A 51 -25.94 19.28 10.60
N CYS A 52 -25.83 18.18 11.32
CA CYS A 52 -25.20 16.97 10.81
C CYS A 52 -26.09 16.50 9.65
N LEU A 53 -26.02 17.21 8.52
CA LEU A 53 -26.61 16.77 7.28
C LEU A 53 -26.00 15.41 7.02
N SER A 54 -26.80 14.35 7.13
CA SER A 54 -26.34 13.02 6.77
C SER A 54 -25.92 13.10 5.31
N MET A 55 -24.61 13.14 5.06
CA MET A 55 -24.10 13.22 3.69
C MET A 55 -24.45 11.91 3.00
N THR A 56 -25.47 11.97 2.15
CA THR A 56 -25.84 10.85 1.29
C THR A 56 -24.97 10.86 0.03
N VAL A 57 -24.80 9.70 -0.60
CA VAL A 57 -24.13 9.58 -1.90
C VAL A 57 -24.77 10.54 -2.92
N HIS A 58 -26.10 10.65 -2.89
CA HIS A 58 -26.85 11.58 -3.75
C HIS A 58 -26.44 13.05 -3.52
N SER A 59 -26.32 13.49 -2.26
CA SER A 59 -25.91 14.86 -1.92
C SER A 59 -24.47 15.17 -2.38
N LEU A 60 -23.57 14.18 -2.36
CA LEU A 60 -22.21 14.30 -2.88
C LEU A 60 -22.21 14.48 -4.40
N LEU A 61 -23.00 13.65 -5.10
CA LEU A 61 -23.11 13.70 -6.57
C LEU A 61 -23.72 15.02 -7.03
N GLN A 62 -24.77 15.52 -6.37
CA GLN A 62 -25.38 16.83 -6.67
C GLN A 62 -24.40 18.00 -6.48
N ARG A 63 -23.44 17.86 -5.56
CA ARG A 63 -22.39 18.86 -5.33
C ARG A 63 -21.22 18.74 -6.31
N GLY A 64 -21.33 17.88 -7.32
CA GLY A 64 -20.28 17.68 -8.32
C GLY A 64 -19.14 16.75 -7.89
N HIS A 65 -19.28 16.03 -6.78
CA HIS A 65 -18.27 15.05 -6.36
C HIS A 65 -18.53 13.70 -7.02
N CYS A 66 -17.47 13.04 -7.49
CA CYS A 66 -17.55 11.63 -7.88
C CYS A 66 -17.49 10.74 -6.64
N VAL A 67 -18.18 9.59 -6.67
CA VAL A 67 -18.18 8.63 -5.56
C VAL A 67 -17.75 7.26 -6.09
N SER A 68 -16.76 6.64 -5.46
CA SER A 68 -16.36 5.25 -5.71
C SER A 68 -16.74 4.36 -4.53
N VAL A 69 -17.11 3.12 -4.82
CA VAL A 69 -17.28 2.05 -3.83
C VAL A 69 -16.14 1.08 -3.99
N GLU A 70 -15.39 0.87 -2.92
CA GLU A 70 -14.20 0.03 -2.91
C GLU A 70 -14.41 -1.17 -1.99
N ARG A 71 -13.68 -2.25 -2.26
CA ARG A 71 -13.80 -3.49 -1.48
C ARG A 71 -13.21 -3.37 -0.08
N ASP A 72 -12.12 -2.63 0.04
CA ASP A 72 -11.27 -2.60 1.21
C ASP A 72 -11.19 -1.15 1.71
N LEU A 73 -11.43 -0.91 3.00
CA LEU A 73 -11.26 0.42 3.59
C LEU A 73 -9.78 0.63 3.96
N PRO A 74 -9.08 1.62 3.39
CA PRO A 74 -7.72 1.95 3.80
C PRO A 74 -7.69 2.48 5.23
N HIS A 75 -6.68 2.05 5.98
CA HIS A 75 -6.50 2.43 7.37
C HIS A 75 -5.42 3.50 7.51
N ALA A 76 -4.38 3.41 6.70
CA ALA A 76 -3.25 4.32 6.64
C ALA A 76 -2.73 4.44 5.21
N THR A 77 -1.86 5.40 4.98
CA THR A 77 -1.04 5.52 3.77
C THR A 77 0.40 5.14 4.07
N LEU A 78 1.20 4.94 3.03
CA LEU A 78 2.65 4.78 3.20
C LEU A 78 3.27 6.06 3.77
N GLU A 79 2.73 7.24 3.46
CA GLU A 79 3.17 8.48 4.08
C GLU A 79 2.95 8.46 5.60
N ASP A 80 1.76 8.06 6.05
CA ASP A 80 1.45 7.93 7.47
C ASP A 80 2.43 6.96 8.15
N PHE A 81 2.72 5.81 7.53
CA PHE A 81 3.70 4.85 8.05
C PHE A 81 5.10 5.46 8.27
N VAL A 82 5.60 6.22 7.30
CA VAL A 82 6.93 6.85 7.40
C VAL A 82 6.91 7.95 8.46
N GLN A 83 5.87 8.77 8.51
CA GLN A 83 5.72 9.84 9.52
C GLN A 83 5.59 9.28 10.93
N ASP A 84 4.75 8.27 11.12
CA ASP A 84 4.52 7.59 12.40
C ASP A 84 5.83 6.98 12.95
N SER A 85 6.61 6.37 12.06
CA SER A 85 7.90 5.76 12.41
C SER A 85 9.00 6.78 12.71
N CYS A 86 8.88 8.03 12.25
CA CYS A 86 9.78 9.11 12.69
C CYS A 86 9.51 9.53 14.14
N LEU A 87 8.26 9.38 14.59
CA LEU A 87 7.81 9.84 15.90
C LEU A 87 8.00 8.78 16.99
N VAL A 88 7.90 7.50 16.62
CA VAL A 88 8.23 6.35 17.48
C VAL A 88 9.75 6.17 17.53
N GLN A 89 10.33 5.97 18.71
CA GLN A 89 11.77 6.02 18.93
C GLN A 89 12.61 5.20 17.89
N PRO A 90 13.75 5.72 17.41
CA PRO A 90 14.60 5.10 16.37
C PRO A 90 15.32 3.79 16.75
N SER A 91 15.00 3.18 17.89
CA SER A 91 15.80 2.12 18.51
C SER A 91 15.83 0.80 17.72
N ASP A 92 14.97 0.62 16.72
CA ASP A 92 14.94 -0.60 15.90
C ASP A 92 14.94 -0.31 14.38
N CYS A 93 16.05 0.26 13.93
CA CYS A 93 16.25 0.59 12.52
C CYS A 93 16.16 -0.63 11.58
N GLN A 94 16.50 -1.83 12.08
CA GLN A 94 16.45 -3.08 11.33
C GLN A 94 15.01 -3.49 11.05
N ASN A 95 14.14 -3.46 12.06
CA ASN A 95 12.73 -3.82 11.89
C ASN A 95 12.01 -2.85 10.96
N TYR A 96 12.25 -1.54 11.08
CA TYR A 96 11.70 -0.57 10.15
C TYR A 96 12.14 -0.82 8.70
N ASN A 97 13.45 -0.99 8.45
CA ASN A 97 13.94 -1.21 7.08
C ASN A 97 13.41 -2.53 6.50
N ARG A 98 13.21 -3.55 7.35
CA ARG A 98 12.56 -4.79 6.93
C ARG A 98 11.09 -4.59 6.56
N GLN A 99 10.33 -3.82 7.35
CA GLN A 99 8.95 -3.44 7.01
C GLN A 99 8.90 -2.70 5.66
N VAL A 100 9.82 -1.75 5.43
CA VAL A 100 9.96 -1.05 4.14
C VAL A 100 10.21 -2.05 3.00
N CYS A 101 11.09 -3.04 3.16
CA CYS A 101 11.29 -4.08 2.14
C CYS A 101 9.98 -4.82 1.82
N VAL A 102 9.19 -5.19 2.83
CA VAL A 102 7.91 -5.89 2.60
C VAL A 102 6.90 -4.99 1.87
N LEU A 103 6.81 -3.71 2.25
CA LEU A 103 5.91 -2.75 1.61
C LEU A 103 6.31 -2.48 0.15
N VAL A 104 7.60 -2.23 -0.10
CA VAL A 104 8.14 -2.03 -1.46
C VAL A 104 7.89 -3.27 -2.32
N LEU A 105 8.11 -4.48 -1.79
CA LEU A 105 7.84 -5.71 -2.55
C LEU A 105 6.38 -5.79 -3.02
N GLN A 106 5.43 -5.47 -2.15
CA GLN A 106 4.02 -5.45 -2.50
C GLN A 106 3.69 -4.40 -3.58
N VAL A 107 4.30 -3.22 -3.51
CA VAL A 107 4.19 -2.18 -4.55
C VAL A 107 4.71 -2.70 -5.88
N LEU A 108 5.91 -3.29 -5.91
CA LEU A 108 6.51 -3.84 -7.12
C LEU A 108 5.67 -4.96 -7.74
N MET A 109 5.12 -5.85 -6.93
CA MET A 109 4.22 -6.90 -7.40
C MET A 109 2.91 -6.34 -7.98
N GLY A 110 2.34 -5.30 -7.36
CA GLY A 110 1.18 -4.57 -7.89
C GLY A 110 1.47 -3.91 -9.23
N LEU A 111 2.58 -3.20 -9.33
CA LEU A 111 3.04 -2.52 -10.55
C LEU A 111 3.34 -3.50 -11.68
N HIS A 112 4.06 -4.58 -11.41
CA HIS A 112 4.37 -5.61 -12.39
C HIS A 112 3.10 -6.19 -13.00
N HIS A 113 2.06 -6.41 -12.18
CA HIS A 113 0.76 -6.84 -12.68
C HIS A 113 0.10 -5.79 -13.57
N LEU A 114 0.04 -4.53 -13.15
CA LEU A 114 -0.57 -3.46 -13.94
C LEU A 114 0.08 -3.29 -15.32
N HIS A 115 1.41 -3.35 -15.36
CA HIS A 115 2.17 -3.35 -16.61
C HIS A 115 1.86 -4.55 -17.51
N SER A 116 1.68 -5.74 -16.90
CA SER A 116 1.50 -7.00 -17.64
C SER A 116 0.06 -7.22 -18.12
N SER A 117 -0.95 -6.71 -17.41
CA SER A 117 -2.36 -7.07 -17.64
C SER A 117 -3.27 -5.94 -18.12
N SER A 118 -2.92 -4.67 -17.86
CA SER A 118 -3.88 -3.56 -17.98
C SER A 118 -3.37 -2.34 -18.75
N ALA A 119 -2.08 -2.27 -19.10
CA ALA A 119 -1.43 -1.05 -19.61
C ALA A 119 -1.73 0.22 -18.79
N ALA A 120 -2.23 0.05 -17.56
CA ALA A 120 -2.66 1.13 -16.70
C ALA A 120 -1.43 1.67 -15.96
N ALA A 121 -1.21 2.98 -16.07
CA ALA A 121 -0.23 3.66 -15.24
C ALA A 121 -0.67 3.60 -13.76
N ALA A 122 0.28 3.77 -12.85
CA ALA A 122 0.02 3.87 -11.42
C ALA A 122 0.70 5.12 -10.88
N GLU A 123 0.04 5.81 -9.95
CA GLU A 123 0.66 6.93 -9.25
C GLU A 123 1.34 6.41 -7.97
N LEU A 124 2.65 6.62 -7.86
CA LEU A 124 3.44 6.13 -6.72
C LEU A 124 3.77 7.20 -5.68
N ARG A 125 2.86 8.16 -5.49
CA ARG A 125 3.00 9.10 -4.37
C ARG A 125 2.78 8.34 -3.05
N PRO A 126 3.58 8.58 -1.99
CA PRO A 126 3.40 7.90 -0.70
C PRO A 126 1.98 8.00 -0.12
N LYS A 127 1.29 9.13 -0.35
CA LYS A 127 -0.12 9.35 0.04
C LYS A 127 -1.13 8.49 -0.71
N GLU A 128 -0.82 8.06 -1.93
CA GLU A 128 -1.70 7.26 -2.78
C GLU A 128 -1.48 5.75 -2.60
N ILE A 129 -0.44 5.36 -1.86
CA ILE A 129 -0.16 3.96 -1.54
C ILE A 129 -0.87 3.64 -0.24
N LEU A 130 -1.92 2.83 -0.34
CA LEU A 130 -2.84 2.58 0.75
C LEU A 130 -2.47 1.30 1.52
N LEU A 131 -2.62 1.35 2.84
CA LEU A 131 -2.37 0.24 3.76
C LEU A 131 -3.71 -0.22 4.37
N VAL A 132 -4.00 -1.50 4.21
CA VAL A 132 -5.23 -2.15 4.70
C VAL A 132 -4.85 -3.27 5.66
N TRP A 133 -5.47 -3.32 6.84
CA TRP A 133 -5.40 -4.46 7.76
C TRP A 133 -6.74 -5.23 7.77
N PRO A 134 -6.87 -6.32 6.99
CA PRO A 134 -8.12 -7.08 6.89
C PRO A 134 -8.60 -7.63 8.24
N GLY A 135 -7.67 -7.94 9.15
CA GLY A 135 -7.97 -8.47 10.49
C GLY A 135 -8.73 -7.48 11.39
N ARG A 136 -8.60 -6.17 11.16
CA ARG A 136 -9.26 -5.14 11.99
C ARG A 136 -10.79 -5.22 11.91
N GLN A 137 -11.33 -5.63 10.76
CA GLN A 137 -12.78 -5.68 10.54
C GLN A 137 -13.48 -6.83 11.28
N ARG A 138 -12.71 -7.83 11.75
CA ARG A 138 -13.24 -8.95 12.55
C ARG A 138 -13.37 -8.64 14.05
N CYS A 139 -12.67 -7.63 14.55
CA CYS A 139 -12.81 -7.18 15.94
C CYS A 139 -14.12 -6.37 16.10
N LYS A 140 -15.25 -7.08 16.22
CA LYS A 140 -16.49 -6.52 16.77
C LYS A 140 -16.31 -6.32 18.28
N GLY A 141 -15.63 -5.25 18.65
CA GLY A 141 -15.47 -4.80 20.03
C GLY A 141 -15.00 -3.36 19.98
N GLY A 142 -15.91 -2.44 20.30
CA GLY A 142 -15.74 -1.01 20.07
C GLY A 142 -14.57 -0.41 20.84
N GLU A 143 -13.45 -0.24 20.17
CA GLU A 143 -12.57 0.90 20.36
C GLU A 143 -12.31 1.47 18.97
N VAL A 144 -13.14 2.44 18.59
CA VAL A 144 -12.73 3.40 17.58
C VAL A 144 -11.56 4.12 18.21
N LEU A 145 -10.33 3.69 17.91
CA LEU A 145 -9.14 4.49 18.15
C LEU A 145 -9.45 5.84 17.51
N GLU A 146 -9.75 6.84 18.33
CA GLU A 146 -10.03 8.18 17.85
C GLU A 146 -8.81 8.65 17.07
N ARG A 147 -9.06 9.11 15.85
CA ARG A 147 -8.05 9.31 14.81
C ARG A 147 -7.19 10.56 15.06
N ASP A 148 -7.39 11.25 16.18
CA ASP A 148 -6.82 12.58 16.41
C ASP A 148 -5.59 12.50 17.31
N GLY A 149 -4.41 12.70 16.70
CA GLY A 149 -3.15 12.94 17.42
C GLY A 149 -2.43 11.73 18.01
N GLN A 150 -2.89 10.49 17.78
CA GLN A 150 -2.24 9.33 18.38
C GLN A 150 -0.93 8.98 17.66
N VAL A 151 0.21 9.36 18.23
CA VAL A 151 1.54 8.98 17.75
C VAL A 151 1.73 7.46 17.88
N GLY A 152 2.29 6.81 16.86
CA GLY A 152 2.64 5.40 16.85
C GLY A 152 1.51 4.44 16.43
N TRP A 153 0.38 4.95 15.94
CA TRP A 153 -0.80 4.14 15.66
C TRP A 153 -0.60 3.15 14.49
N VAL A 154 0.22 3.49 13.50
CA VAL A 154 0.52 2.58 12.38
C VAL A 154 1.37 1.42 12.86
N GLN A 155 2.35 1.71 13.71
CA GLN A 155 3.18 0.67 14.35
C GLN A 155 2.37 -0.20 15.31
N GLU A 156 1.39 0.37 16.01
CA GLU A 156 0.46 -0.40 16.85
C GLU A 156 -0.43 -1.33 16.02
N LEU A 157 -0.96 -0.86 14.88
CA LEU A 157 -1.69 -1.72 13.94
C LEU A 157 -0.80 -2.86 13.42
N TRP A 158 0.46 -2.57 13.08
CA TRP A 158 1.41 -3.59 12.65
C TRP A 158 1.67 -4.62 13.75
N ARG A 159 1.87 -4.18 15.00
CA ARG A 159 2.08 -5.06 16.16
C ARG A 159 0.88 -5.96 16.42
N LYS A 160 -0.34 -5.39 16.34
CA LYS A 160 -1.59 -6.07 16.69
C LYS A 160 -2.10 -7.00 15.59
N TYR A 161 -1.96 -6.62 14.33
CA TYR A 161 -2.59 -7.30 13.20
C TYR A 161 -1.59 -7.81 12.14
N GLY A 162 -0.29 -7.62 12.36
CA GLY A 162 0.76 -8.05 11.43
C GLY A 162 0.93 -7.13 10.23
N CYS A 163 1.55 -7.64 9.17
CA CYS A 163 1.82 -6.87 7.97
C CYS A 163 0.52 -6.44 7.23
N PRO A 164 0.38 -5.17 6.82
CA PRO A 164 -0.74 -4.70 6.02
C PRO A 164 -0.67 -5.20 4.57
N ARG A 165 -1.84 -5.21 3.95
CA ARG A 165 -1.98 -5.24 2.50
C ARG A 165 -1.77 -3.86 1.91
N VAL A 166 -0.83 -3.78 0.98
CA VAL A 166 -0.58 -2.58 0.18
C VAL A 166 -1.45 -2.61 -1.07
N LEU A 167 -2.13 -1.49 -1.35
CA LEU A 167 -2.87 -1.27 -2.58
C LEU A 167 -2.22 -0.13 -3.37
N VAL A 168 -1.94 -0.42 -4.64
CA VAL A 168 -1.56 0.58 -5.63
C VAL A 168 -2.80 0.97 -6.42
N THR A 169 -3.06 2.27 -6.52
CA THR A 169 -4.19 2.83 -7.26
C THR A 169 -3.82 2.97 -8.74
N PRO A 170 -4.57 2.31 -9.65
CA PRO A 170 -4.42 2.57 -11.08
C PRO A 170 -4.80 4.02 -11.40
N GLN A 171 -4.04 4.65 -12.29
CA GLN A 171 -4.44 5.94 -12.85
C GLN A 171 -5.63 5.76 -13.78
N SER A 172 -6.51 6.76 -13.79
CA SER A 172 -7.67 6.82 -14.68
C SER A 172 -7.22 6.75 -16.14
N ALA A 173 -8.01 6.06 -16.99
CA ALA A 173 -7.71 5.84 -18.41
C ALA A 173 -7.56 7.13 -19.25
N ALA A 174 -7.85 8.31 -18.68
CA ALA A 174 -7.65 9.60 -19.32
C ALA A 174 -6.18 10.09 -19.31
N SER A 175 -5.29 9.49 -18.52
CA SER A 175 -3.86 9.83 -18.51
C SER A 175 -3.09 9.02 -19.55
N ALA A 176 -2.17 9.68 -20.27
CA ALA A 176 -1.30 9.02 -21.24
C ALA A 176 -0.46 7.87 -20.61
N PRO A 177 -0.08 6.84 -21.40
CA PRO A 177 0.77 5.77 -20.90
C PRO A 177 2.06 6.32 -20.29
N GLN A 178 2.34 5.96 -19.04
CA GLN A 178 3.61 6.34 -18.40
C GLN A 178 4.75 5.50 -18.97
N ALA A 179 5.84 6.16 -19.39
CA ALA A 179 7.04 5.48 -19.85
C ALA A 179 7.64 4.62 -18.73
N LEU A 180 8.20 3.45 -19.07
CA LEU A 180 8.85 2.57 -18.10
C LEU A 180 10.00 3.27 -17.33
N THR A 181 10.70 4.19 -17.98
CA THR A 181 11.73 5.01 -17.34
C THR A 181 11.12 5.90 -16.24
N SER A 182 9.89 6.41 -16.45
CA SER A 182 9.19 7.22 -15.45
C SER A 182 8.78 6.41 -14.21
N ILE A 183 8.31 5.17 -14.39
CA ILE A 183 7.91 4.33 -13.24
C ILE A 183 9.12 3.89 -12.42
N LYS A 184 10.27 3.56 -13.06
CA LYS A 184 11.51 3.24 -12.34
C LYS A 184 11.97 4.42 -11.48
N CYS A 185 11.93 5.65 -12.01
CA CYS A 185 12.26 6.86 -11.25
C CYS A 185 11.30 7.08 -10.06
N GLN A 186 10.01 6.81 -10.23
CA GLN A 186 9.04 6.91 -9.13
C GLN A 186 9.31 5.87 -8.03
N ILE A 187 9.66 4.63 -8.38
CA ILE A 187 10.04 3.59 -7.42
C ILE A 187 11.30 4.01 -6.64
N VAL A 188 12.30 4.54 -7.35
CA VAL A 188 13.54 5.07 -6.73
C VAL A 188 13.19 6.17 -5.72
N ALA A 189 12.40 7.17 -6.11
CA ALA A 189 11.96 8.24 -5.22
C ALA A 189 11.20 7.70 -4.00
N LEU A 190 10.37 6.68 -4.19
CA LEU A 190 9.63 6.02 -3.11
C LEU A 190 10.55 5.32 -2.10
N ILE A 191 11.55 4.57 -2.58
CA ILE A 191 12.55 3.92 -1.73
C ILE A 191 13.30 4.98 -0.90
N HIS A 192 13.79 6.05 -1.54
CA HIS A 192 14.47 7.13 -0.84
C HIS A 192 13.57 7.84 0.17
N PHE A 193 12.29 8.07 -0.16
CA PHE A 193 11.32 8.62 0.77
C PHE A 193 11.19 7.78 2.04
N CYS A 194 11.05 6.46 1.89
CA CYS A 194 10.94 5.54 3.03
C CYS A 194 12.22 5.49 3.87
N LEU A 195 13.39 5.71 3.27
CA LEU A 195 14.69 5.59 3.94
C LEU A 195 15.16 6.89 4.63
N ARG A 196 14.52 8.04 4.35
CA ARG A 196 14.87 9.35 4.91
C ARG A 196 14.91 9.43 6.45
N PRO A 197 13.96 8.82 7.21
CA PRO A 197 13.92 8.96 8.67
C PRO A 197 15.20 8.53 9.41
N GLN A 198 16.04 7.71 8.78
CA GLN A 198 17.26 7.16 9.38
C GLN A 198 18.55 7.90 8.99
N GLU A 199 18.50 8.94 8.16
CA GLU A 199 19.71 9.68 7.73
C GLU A 199 20.40 10.43 8.88
N THR A 200 19.71 10.67 9.98
CA THR A 200 20.20 11.40 11.16
C THR A 200 20.94 10.52 12.18
N HIS A 201 20.81 9.19 12.13
CA HIS A 201 21.44 8.28 13.09
C HIS A 201 22.77 7.74 12.55
N LYS A 202 23.88 8.23 13.12
CA LYS A 202 25.26 7.86 12.78
C LYS A 202 25.69 6.50 13.37
N ASP A 203 24.82 5.50 13.36
CA ASP A 203 25.21 4.16 13.78
C ASP A 203 25.86 3.43 12.59
N PRO A 204 27.14 3.03 12.66
CA PRO A 204 27.87 2.47 11.52
C PRO A 204 27.37 1.09 11.05
N THR A 205 26.46 0.44 11.78
CA THR A 205 25.87 -0.84 11.36
C THR A 205 24.65 -0.61 10.45
N LEU A 206 24.91 -0.22 9.20
CA LEU A 206 23.85 -0.09 8.20
C LEU A 206 23.07 -1.40 8.08
N SER A 207 21.74 -1.31 8.23
CA SER A 207 20.85 -2.45 8.04
C SER A 207 21.06 -3.12 6.70
N VAL A 208 21.17 -4.46 6.68
CA VAL A 208 21.24 -5.27 5.46
C VAL A 208 20.09 -4.93 4.51
N TYR A 209 18.92 -4.62 5.07
CA TYR A 209 17.73 -4.20 4.33
C TYR A 209 17.91 -2.81 3.70
N ARG A 210 18.45 -1.83 4.45
CA ARG A 210 18.76 -0.49 3.93
C ARG A 210 19.78 -0.56 2.80
N THR A 211 20.87 -1.29 3.01
CA THR A 211 21.92 -1.49 1.99
C THR A 211 21.34 -2.18 0.75
N GLY A 212 20.52 -3.23 0.94
CA GLY A 212 19.83 -3.90 -0.15
C GLY A 212 18.89 -2.96 -0.93
N LEU A 213 18.07 -2.16 -0.24
CA LEU A 213 17.17 -1.20 -0.87
C LEU A 213 17.90 -0.10 -1.64
N LEU A 214 19.00 0.43 -1.11
CA LEU A 214 19.85 1.40 -1.80
C LEU A 214 20.49 0.81 -3.05
N HIS A 215 20.91 -0.46 -2.99
CA HIS A 215 21.40 -1.16 -4.17
C HIS A 215 20.31 -1.36 -5.23
N LEU A 216 19.12 -1.80 -4.85
CA LEU A 216 18.00 -1.93 -5.79
C LEU A 216 17.65 -0.57 -6.42
N SER A 217 17.72 0.51 -5.64
CA SER A 217 17.55 1.88 -6.14
C SER A 217 18.60 2.22 -7.22
N SER A 218 19.87 1.86 -7.03
CA SER A 218 20.91 2.11 -8.04
C SER A 218 20.73 1.26 -9.30
N LEU A 219 20.25 0.01 -9.16
CA LEU A 219 19.92 -0.85 -10.30
C LEU A 219 18.74 -0.31 -11.11
N LEU A 220 17.71 0.23 -10.45
CA LEU A 220 16.54 0.82 -11.10
C LEU A 220 16.88 2.10 -11.89
N GLN A 221 17.94 2.81 -11.50
CA GLN A 221 18.44 4.00 -12.21
C GLN A 221 19.23 3.65 -13.49
N SER A 222 19.66 2.40 -13.65
CA SER A 222 20.38 1.96 -14.85
C SER A 222 19.41 1.73 -16.02
N GLU A 223 19.71 2.29 -17.20
CA GLU A 223 18.93 2.07 -18.41
C GLU A 223 18.93 0.60 -18.84
N ASN A 224 20.08 -0.06 -18.71
CA ASN A 224 20.27 -1.50 -18.94
C ASN A 224 20.13 -2.31 -17.64
N GLY A 225 19.45 -1.75 -16.64
CA GLY A 225 19.20 -2.42 -15.37
C GLY A 225 18.36 -3.67 -15.52
N PRO A 226 18.35 -4.53 -14.48
CA PRO A 226 17.63 -5.79 -14.51
C PRO A 226 16.11 -5.59 -14.64
N GLN A 227 15.40 -6.64 -15.03
CA GLN A 227 13.95 -6.60 -15.21
C GLN A 227 13.26 -6.41 -13.86
N MET A 228 12.00 -5.97 -13.90
CA MET A 228 11.20 -5.80 -12.66
C MET A 228 11.08 -7.12 -11.88
N THR A 229 10.96 -8.24 -12.60
CA THR A 229 10.93 -9.59 -12.01
C THR A 229 12.20 -9.92 -11.23
N ASP A 230 13.36 -9.49 -11.73
CA ASP A 230 14.65 -9.71 -11.07
C ASP A 230 14.76 -8.87 -9.80
N ILE A 231 14.33 -7.60 -9.85
CA ILE A 231 14.27 -6.72 -8.67
C ILE A 231 13.33 -7.31 -7.61
N ILE A 232 12.16 -7.82 -8.02
CA ILE A 232 11.22 -8.53 -7.13
C ILE A 232 11.91 -9.76 -6.51
N ALA A 233 12.58 -10.59 -7.30
CA ALA A 233 13.28 -11.78 -6.82
C ALA A 233 14.41 -11.42 -5.84
N MET A 234 15.18 -10.37 -6.12
CA MET A 234 16.19 -9.85 -5.21
C MET A 234 15.58 -9.40 -3.89
N LEU A 235 14.45 -8.69 -3.90
CA LEU A 235 13.79 -8.25 -2.68
C LEU A 235 13.20 -9.43 -1.89
N GLN A 236 12.68 -10.46 -2.56
CA GLN A 236 12.24 -11.71 -1.94
C GLN A 236 13.42 -12.45 -1.26
N VAL A 237 14.57 -12.55 -1.93
CA VAL A 237 15.79 -13.13 -1.35
C VAL A 237 16.32 -12.27 -0.19
N LEU A 238 16.24 -10.95 -0.31
CA LEU A 238 16.62 -10.03 0.77
C LEU A 238 15.74 -10.22 2.01
N LEU A 239 14.45 -10.56 1.86
CA LEU A 239 13.52 -10.78 2.96
C LEU A 239 13.59 -12.21 3.54
N TRP A 240 13.54 -13.22 2.68
CA TRP A 240 13.36 -14.63 3.08
C TRP A 240 14.42 -15.58 2.55
N GLY A 241 15.43 -15.10 1.82
CA GLY A 241 16.46 -15.90 1.18
C GLY A 241 17.54 -16.46 2.12
N PRO A 242 18.46 -17.28 1.57
CA PRO A 242 19.57 -17.84 2.33
C PRO A 242 20.53 -16.73 2.80
N ARG A 243 20.86 -16.72 4.09
CA ARG A 243 21.81 -15.76 4.70
C ARG A 243 23.26 -16.26 4.73
N VAL A 244 23.49 -17.50 4.34
CA VAL A 244 24.82 -18.14 4.38
C VAL A 244 25.65 -17.63 3.20
N SER A 245 26.93 -17.35 3.44
CA SER A 245 27.90 -17.06 2.38
C SER A 245 27.96 -18.22 1.39
N LEU A 246 27.26 -18.10 0.25
CA LEU A 246 27.23 -19.09 -0.83
C LEU A 246 28.57 -19.20 -1.59
N SER A 247 29.65 -18.67 -1.01
CA SER A 247 30.83 -18.18 -1.72
C SER A 247 32.12 -18.92 -1.40
N GLY A 248 32.03 -20.13 -0.84
CA GLY A 248 33.19 -20.97 -0.52
C GLY A 248 33.25 -22.32 -1.23
N HIS A 249 32.19 -22.73 -1.95
CA HIS A 249 32.10 -24.06 -2.55
C HIS A 249 31.70 -23.92 -4.01
N GLY A 250 32.37 -24.65 -4.91
CA GLY A 250 32.20 -24.51 -6.38
C GLY A 250 30.74 -24.50 -6.85
N GLY A 251 30.47 -23.86 -8.00
CA GLY A 251 29.11 -23.49 -8.44
C GLY A 251 28.04 -24.60 -8.33
N SER A 252 28.38 -25.86 -8.63
CA SER A 252 27.47 -27.01 -8.50
C SER A 252 27.08 -27.34 -7.03
N SER A 253 28.04 -27.18 -6.10
CA SER A 253 27.79 -27.37 -4.66
C SER A 253 26.90 -26.26 -4.08
N SER A 254 26.96 -25.06 -4.64
CA SER A 254 26.17 -23.91 -4.17
C SER A 254 24.70 -24.03 -4.56
N VAL A 255 24.40 -24.43 -5.81
CA VAL A 255 23.01 -24.66 -6.27
C VAL A 255 22.33 -25.78 -5.48
N THR A 256 23.05 -26.87 -5.21
CA THR A 256 22.56 -27.98 -4.38
C THR A 256 22.25 -27.52 -2.95
N ALA A 257 23.08 -26.65 -2.38
CA ALA A 257 22.83 -26.09 -1.06
C ALA A 257 21.55 -25.21 -1.03
N VAL A 258 21.32 -24.40 -2.06
CA VAL A 258 20.08 -23.61 -2.19
C VAL A 258 18.86 -24.51 -2.35
N GLN A 259 18.97 -25.61 -3.11
CA GLN A 259 17.89 -26.57 -3.25
C GLN A 259 17.53 -27.25 -1.92
N ASN A 260 18.53 -27.65 -1.13
CA ASN A 260 18.32 -28.20 0.21
C ASN A 260 17.69 -27.16 1.14
N TRP A 261 18.17 -25.91 1.08
CA TRP A 261 17.61 -24.80 1.83
C TRP A 261 16.13 -24.55 1.48
N LEU A 262 15.77 -24.55 0.20
CA LEU A 262 14.37 -24.41 -0.26
C LEU A 262 13.51 -25.56 0.29
N THR A 263 14.02 -26.77 0.28
CA THR A 263 13.32 -27.95 0.80
C THR A 263 12.98 -27.79 2.28
N VAL A 264 13.96 -27.37 3.09
CA VAL A 264 13.76 -27.08 4.52
C VAL A 264 12.74 -25.94 4.71
N LYS A 265 12.88 -24.84 3.96
CA LYS A 265 11.98 -23.69 4.08
C LYS A 265 10.54 -24.04 3.72
N ARG A 266 10.31 -24.85 2.69
CA ARG A 266 8.98 -25.33 2.31
C ARG A 266 8.39 -26.25 3.38
N ALA A 267 9.19 -27.15 3.96
CA ALA A 267 8.72 -27.99 5.06
C ALA A 267 8.31 -27.18 6.30
N LEU A 268 9.12 -26.17 6.68
CA LEU A 268 8.80 -25.26 7.77
C LEU A 268 7.53 -24.44 7.50
N LEU A 269 7.30 -24.03 6.24
CA LEU A 269 6.10 -23.32 5.85
C LEU A 269 4.84 -24.18 5.99
N VAL A 270 4.90 -25.45 5.59
CA VAL A 270 3.82 -26.43 5.79
C VAL A 270 3.56 -26.65 7.28
N MET A 271 4.60 -26.80 8.08
CA MET A 271 4.49 -26.95 9.53
C MET A 271 3.81 -25.72 10.17
N LYS A 272 4.27 -24.51 9.85
CA LYS A 272 3.65 -23.26 10.33
C LYS A 272 2.16 -23.18 9.95
N LEU A 273 1.79 -23.53 8.72
CA LEU A 273 0.40 -23.55 8.29
C LEU A 273 -0.45 -24.58 9.05
N ALA A 274 0.11 -25.76 9.33
CA ALA A 274 -0.58 -26.78 10.12
C ALA A 274 -0.83 -26.30 11.55
N GLU A 275 0.14 -25.63 12.18
CA GLU A 275 0.00 -25.04 13.51
C GLU A 275 -1.11 -23.97 13.55
N VAL A 276 -1.12 -23.06 12.57
CA VAL A 276 -2.19 -22.05 12.46
C VAL A 276 -3.56 -22.69 12.26
N GLY A 277 -3.65 -23.78 11.50
CA GLY A 277 -4.91 -24.51 11.28
C GLY A 277 -5.45 -25.21 12.53
N LEU A 278 -4.59 -25.53 13.50
CA LEU A 278 -4.98 -26.22 14.74
C LEU A 278 -5.40 -25.24 15.84
N ILE A 279 -4.85 -24.02 15.86
CA ILE A 279 -5.09 -23.04 16.93
C ILE A 279 -6.13 -22.02 16.45
N GLN A 280 -7.40 -22.22 16.81
CA GLN A 280 -8.51 -21.35 16.36
C GLN A 280 -8.47 -19.93 16.95
N ASP A 281 -7.74 -19.71 18.04
CA ASP A 281 -7.70 -18.44 18.79
C ASP A 281 -6.51 -17.52 18.43
N GLN A 282 -5.62 -17.93 17.52
CA GLN A 282 -4.51 -17.08 17.08
C GLN A 282 -4.95 -16.15 15.93
N PRO A 283 -4.39 -14.93 15.83
CA PRO A 283 -4.52 -14.15 14.61
C PRO A 283 -4.03 -15.02 13.45
N GLY A 284 -4.87 -15.16 12.42
CA GLY A 284 -4.53 -15.96 11.26
C GLY A 284 -3.29 -15.44 10.54
N VAL A 285 -2.91 -16.12 9.46
CA VAL A 285 -1.78 -15.77 8.60
C VAL A 285 -1.85 -14.30 8.17
N ASP A 286 -0.82 -13.52 8.48
CA ASP A 286 -0.75 -12.12 8.07
C ASP A 286 -0.35 -11.97 6.59
N TRP A 287 -0.19 -10.73 6.13
CA TRP A 287 0.10 -10.50 4.72
C TRP A 287 1.54 -10.75 4.32
N GLU A 288 2.48 -10.69 5.25
CA GLU A 288 3.86 -11.08 4.97
C GLU A 288 3.95 -12.59 4.76
N ASP A 289 3.28 -13.37 5.61
CA ASP A 289 3.21 -14.81 5.47
C ASP A 289 2.54 -15.22 4.14
N CYS A 290 1.49 -14.51 3.74
CA CYS A 290 0.84 -14.71 2.44
C CYS A 290 1.80 -14.42 1.26
N MET A 291 2.68 -13.43 1.39
CA MET A 291 3.71 -13.14 0.37
C MET A 291 4.78 -14.23 0.33
N CYS A 292 5.18 -14.73 1.50
CA CYS A 292 6.10 -15.85 1.63
C CYS A 292 5.54 -17.14 0.99
N LEU A 293 4.24 -17.38 1.17
CA LEU A 293 3.48 -18.48 0.53
C LEU A 293 3.36 -18.36 -0.98
N LYS A 294 3.42 -17.15 -1.54
CA LYS A 294 3.47 -16.94 -2.99
C LYS A 294 4.88 -17.09 -3.56
N TYR A 295 5.90 -17.03 -2.72
CA TYR A 295 7.31 -17.07 -3.13
C TYR A 295 7.92 -18.46 -2.99
N LEU A 296 8.03 -18.97 -1.75
CA LEU A 296 8.83 -20.18 -1.45
C LEU A 296 8.37 -21.45 -2.18
N PRO A 297 7.06 -21.71 -2.37
CA PRO A 297 6.63 -22.91 -3.09
C PRO A 297 6.98 -22.89 -4.57
N PHE A 298 7.10 -21.70 -5.18
CA PHE A 298 7.19 -21.54 -6.63
C PHE A 298 8.56 -21.11 -7.14
N THR A 299 9.43 -20.59 -6.27
CA THR A 299 10.80 -20.21 -6.66
C THR A 299 11.70 -21.43 -6.84
N ASP A 300 12.52 -21.43 -7.88
CA ASP A 300 13.54 -22.47 -8.12
C ASP A 300 14.92 -22.06 -7.57
N SER A 301 15.83 -23.04 -7.47
CA SER A 301 17.17 -22.82 -6.92
C SER A 301 18.03 -21.87 -7.76
N GLU A 302 17.83 -21.80 -9.08
CA GLU A 302 18.60 -20.94 -9.98
C GLU A 302 18.23 -19.47 -9.79
N THR A 303 16.93 -19.17 -9.71
CA THR A 303 16.40 -17.84 -9.43
C THR A 303 16.90 -17.32 -8.08
N VAL A 304 16.80 -18.14 -7.03
CA VAL A 304 17.29 -17.77 -5.69
C VAL A 304 18.80 -17.55 -5.71
N MET A 305 19.55 -18.42 -6.38
CA MET A 305 20.99 -18.29 -6.49
C MET A 305 21.39 -17.02 -7.23
N GLY A 306 20.80 -16.75 -8.40
CA GLY A 306 21.09 -15.56 -9.20
C GLY A 306 20.84 -14.28 -8.42
N ALA A 307 19.67 -14.16 -7.78
CA ALA A 307 19.33 -13.02 -6.93
C ALA A 307 20.28 -12.91 -5.71
N ALA A 308 20.63 -14.02 -5.07
CA ALA A 308 21.58 -14.01 -3.95
C ALA A 308 22.99 -13.59 -4.37
N MET A 309 23.47 -14.01 -5.55
CA MET A 309 24.77 -13.58 -6.07
C MET A 309 24.81 -12.08 -6.30
N GLN A 310 23.78 -11.50 -6.93
CA GLN A 310 23.67 -10.06 -7.17
C GLN A 310 23.72 -9.26 -5.86
N LEU A 311 23.02 -9.74 -4.81
CA LEU A 311 23.05 -9.10 -3.48
C LEU A 311 24.38 -9.30 -2.73
N SER A 312 25.01 -10.47 -2.88
CA SER A 312 26.18 -10.86 -2.08
C SER A 312 27.41 -9.98 -2.33
N ASN A 313 27.56 -9.42 -3.54
CA ASN A 313 28.68 -8.56 -3.91
C ASN A 313 28.72 -7.26 -3.09
N ILE A 314 27.59 -6.85 -2.50
CA ILE A 314 27.44 -5.55 -1.83
C ILE A 314 27.33 -5.71 -0.32
N LEU A 315 26.71 -6.79 0.15
CA LEU A 315 26.65 -7.12 1.57
C LEU A 315 28.03 -7.50 2.15
N ARG A 316 28.98 -7.94 1.31
CA ARG A 316 30.38 -8.17 1.74
C ARG A 316 31.19 -6.90 1.94
N MET A 317 30.91 -5.82 1.19
CA MET A 317 31.66 -4.56 1.27
C MET A 317 31.46 -3.81 2.60
N HIS A 318 30.45 -4.18 3.39
CA HIS A 318 30.11 -3.54 4.67
C HIS A 318 30.37 -4.45 5.90
N GLN A 319 31.01 -5.61 5.70
CA GLN A 319 31.42 -6.52 6.78
C GLN A 319 32.94 -6.56 7.01
N VAL A 320 33.71 -5.69 6.33
CA VAL A 320 35.17 -5.55 6.48
C VAL A 320 35.50 -4.24 7.18
#